data_AF-A0A1Q7J0R4-F1
#
_entry.id   AF-A0A1Q7J0R4-F1
#
_cell.length_a   1.000
_cell.length_b   1.000
_cell.length_c   1.000
_cell.angle_alpha   90.00
_cell.angle_beta   90.00
_cell.angle_gamma   90.00
#
_symmetry.space_group_name_H-M   'P 1'
#
loop_
_entity.id
_entity.type
_entity.pdbx_description
1 polymer ?
#
loop_
_entity_poly.entity_id
_entity_poly.type
_entity_poly.pdbx_seq_one_letter_code
_entity_poly.pdbx_strand_id
1 'polypeptide(L)'
;MIQATTPAEGRLLALVGAAVRGPKRDGLFALWLVLRAAESLLPPRAVSAKNHRRRLQALESRLASLAFPTPLKRALAAARHHLEPATPAAAALVLSQLVAPAREVLGSDAGDAVAVAARSARIHL
;
A
#
# COMPACT_ATOMS: atom_id res chain seq x y z
N MET A 1 -13.62 -8.06 10.95
CA MET A 1 -13.19 -6.65 11.15
C MET A 1 -11.80 -6.48 10.57
N ILE A 2 -11.60 -5.51 9.68
CA ILE A 2 -10.28 -5.11 9.21
C ILE A 2 -9.71 -4.18 10.29
N GLN A 3 -8.77 -4.64 11.10
CA GLN A 3 -8.09 -3.78 12.07
C GLN A 3 -6.87 -3.12 11.43
N ALA A 4 -6.69 -1.82 11.67
CA ALA A 4 -5.48 -1.10 11.32
C ALA A 4 -4.36 -1.49 12.29
N THR A 5 -3.19 -1.83 11.77
CA THR A 5 -2.03 -2.16 12.60
C THR A 5 -1.01 -1.03 12.70
N THR A 6 -1.10 -0.02 11.83
CA THR A 6 -0.22 1.15 11.82
C THR A 6 -1.01 2.46 11.69
N PRO A 7 -0.43 3.62 12.08
CA PRO A 7 -1.07 4.92 11.88
C PRO A 7 -1.40 5.22 10.41
N ALA A 8 -0.55 4.79 9.47
CA ALA A 8 -0.76 4.99 8.04
C ALA A 8 -1.93 4.13 7.53
N GLU A 9 -2.03 2.87 7.95
CA GLU A 9 -3.20 2.04 7.65
C GLU A 9 -4.49 2.65 8.19
N GLY A 10 -4.47 3.16 9.43
CA GLY A 10 -5.63 3.79 10.06
C GLY A 10 -6.13 5.00 9.28
N ARG A 11 -5.22 5.86 8.83
CA ARG A 11 -5.54 7.02 7.99
C ARG A 11 -6.15 6.60 6.64
N LEU A 12 -5.56 5.64 5.95
CA LEU A 12 -6.10 5.16 4.68
C LEU A 12 -7.48 4.50 4.84
N LEU A 13 -7.68 3.70 5.90
CA LEU A 13 -8.98 3.08 6.17
C LEU A 13 -10.06 4.11 6.51
N ALA A 14 -9.71 5.18 7.22
CA ALA A 14 -10.63 6.31 7.43
C ALA A 14 -11.05 6.97 6.12
N LEU A 15 -10.09 7.19 5.20
CA LEU A 15 -10.38 7.72 3.86
C LEU A 15 -11.26 6.77 3.03
N VAL A 16 -11.03 5.45 3.10
CA VAL A 16 -11.89 4.44 2.46
C VAL A 16 -13.31 4.49 3.03
N GLY A 17 -13.45 4.65 4.35
CA GLY A 17 -14.74 4.75 5.03
C GLY A 17 -15.52 6.00 4.63
N ALA A 18 -14.83 7.13 4.49
CA ALA A 18 -15.42 8.41 4.08
C ALA A 18 -15.75 8.50 2.58
N ALA A 19 -15.06 7.73 1.73
CA ALA A 19 -15.27 7.76 0.29
C ALA A 19 -16.57 7.07 -0.14
N VAL A 20 -17.35 7.75 -0.98
CA VAL A 20 -18.49 7.18 -1.72
C VAL A 20 -18.01 6.04 -2.62
N ARG A 21 -18.88 5.06 -2.89
CA ARG A 21 -18.58 3.97 -3.82
C ARG A 21 -18.14 4.52 -5.19
N GLY A 22 -17.08 3.94 -5.75
CA GLY A 22 -16.55 4.33 -7.05
C GLY A 22 -15.02 4.27 -7.12
N PRO A 23 -14.43 4.73 -8.23
CA PRO A 23 -13.00 4.52 -8.51
C PRO A 23 -12.03 5.09 -7.48
N LYS A 24 -12.41 6.19 -6.81
CA LYS A 24 -11.61 6.77 -5.72
C LYS A 24 -11.53 5.84 -4.51
N ARG A 25 -12.67 5.28 -4.08
CA ARG A 25 -12.72 4.34 -2.95
C ARG A 25 -11.95 3.07 -3.26
N ASP A 26 -12.11 2.54 -4.47
CA ASP A 26 -11.37 1.37 -4.94
C ASP A 26 -9.86 1.64 -4.99
N GLY A 27 -9.46 2.83 -5.47
CA GLY A 27 -8.05 3.26 -5.47
C GLY A 27 -7.47 3.41 -4.05
N LEU A 28 -8.20 4.01 -3.11
CA LEU A 28 -7.81 4.10 -1.69
C LEU A 28 -7.66 2.72 -1.06
N PHE A 29 -8.59 1.81 -1.36
CA PHE A 29 -8.56 0.44 -0.87
C PHE A 29 -7.39 -0.35 -1.47
N ALA A 30 -7.12 -0.18 -2.77
CA ALA A 30 -5.98 -0.77 -3.46
C ALA A 30 -4.65 -0.27 -2.87
N LEU A 31 -4.54 1.04 -2.63
CA LEU A 31 -3.37 1.65 -2.00
C LEU A 31 -3.12 1.08 -0.60
N TRP A 32 -4.18 0.93 0.19
CA TRP A 32 -4.09 0.33 1.53
C TRP A 32 -3.62 -1.12 1.49
N LEU A 33 -4.08 -1.95 0.52
CA LEU A 33 -3.61 -3.33 0.38
C LEU A 33 -2.10 -3.41 0.09
N VAL A 34 -1.58 -2.54 -0.77
CA VAL A 34 -0.15 -2.49 -1.09
C VAL A 34 0.67 -1.96 0.09
N LEU A 35 0.19 -0.91 0.76
CA LEU A 35 0.83 -0.37 1.96
C LEU A 35 0.95 -1.45 3.05
N ARG A 36 -0.12 -2.19 3.30
CA ARG A 36 -0.12 -3.33 4.24
C ARG A 36 0.86 -4.43 3.85
N ALA A 37 0.96 -4.76 2.56
CA ALA A 37 1.92 -5.74 2.09
C ALA A 37 3.37 -5.29 2.35
N ALA A 38 3.67 -4.01 2.07
CA ALA A 38 4.98 -3.42 2.33
C ALA A 38 5.31 -3.35 3.84
N GLU A 39 4.40 -2.82 4.66
CA GLU A 39 4.61 -2.71 6.10
C GLU A 39 4.78 -4.08 6.78
N SER A 40 4.19 -5.13 6.22
CA SER A 40 4.36 -6.48 6.75
C SER A 40 5.77 -7.08 6.60
N LEU A 41 6.64 -6.42 5.84
CA LEU A 41 8.06 -6.77 5.73
C LEU A 41 8.94 -6.02 6.75
N LEU A 42 8.38 -5.06 7.49
CA LEU A 42 9.13 -4.23 8.42
C LEU A 42 9.19 -4.86 9.82
N PRO A 43 10.31 -4.68 10.57
CA PRO A 43 10.38 -5.02 11.99
C PRO A 43 9.33 -4.26 12.82
N PRO A 44 8.93 -4.78 14.00
CA PRO A 44 9.42 -5.99 14.67
C PRO A 44 8.67 -7.27 14.29
N ARG A 45 7.63 -7.20 13.46
CA ARG A 45 6.73 -8.33 13.14
C ARG A 45 6.71 -8.66 11.65
N ALA A 46 7.90 -8.78 11.07
CA ALA A 46 8.03 -9.15 9.67
C ALA A 46 7.45 -10.55 9.41
N VAL A 47 6.68 -10.70 8.33
CA VAL A 47 6.14 -12.00 7.94
C VAL A 47 7.18 -12.88 7.26
N SER A 48 7.01 -14.20 7.35
CA SER A 48 7.86 -15.13 6.62
C SER A 48 7.74 -14.93 5.10
N ALA A 49 8.81 -15.20 4.36
CA ALA A 49 8.83 -15.09 2.89
C ALA A 49 7.76 -15.96 2.20
N LYS A 50 7.40 -17.12 2.79
CA LYS A 50 6.30 -17.96 2.30
C LYS A 50 4.95 -17.25 2.43
N ASN A 51 4.68 -16.64 3.58
CA ASN A 51 3.45 -15.90 3.81
C ASN A 51 3.37 -14.64 2.96
N HIS A 52 4.50 -13.94 2.78
CA HIS A 52 4.60 -12.79 1.88
C HIS A 52 4.24 -13.14 0.44
N ARG A 53 4.81 -14.21 -0.12
CA ARG A 53 4.48 -14.67 -1.48
C ARG A 53 2.99 -14.96 -1.66
N ARG A 54 2.36 -15.65 -0.69
CA ARG A 54 0.91 -15.90 -0.72
C ARG A 54 0.10 -14.59 -0.68
N ARG A 55 0.54 -13.61 0.11
CA ARG A 55 -0.09 -12.28 0.16
C ARG A 55 0.05 -11.52 -1.15
N LEU A 56 1.22 -11.58 -1.80
CA LEU A 56 1.42 -10.94 -3.11
C LEU A 56 0.55 -11.56 -4.21
N GLN A 57 0.35 -12.88 -4.19
CA GLN A 57 -0.60 -13.55 -5.11
C GLN A 57 -2.04 -13.08 -4.87
N ALA A 58 -2.49 -13.05 -3.61
CA ALA A 58 -3.82 -12.56 -3.27
C ALA A 58 -3.99 -11.07 -3.61
N LEU A 59 -2.94 -10.27 -3.44
CA LEU A 59 -2.89 -8.87 -3.80
C LEU A 59 -3.10 -8.68 -5.30
N GLU A 60 -2.41 -9.46 -6.15
CA GLU A 60 -2.61 -9.42 -7.61
C GLU A 60 -4.06 -9.67 -8.01
N SER A 61 -4.66 -10.75 -7.52
CA SER A 61 -6.06 -11.07 -7.82
C SER A 61 -7.00 -9.96 -7.36
N ARG A 62 -6.73 -9.34 -6.22
CA ARG A 62 -7.56 -8.27 -5.67
C ARG A 62 -7.41 -6.96 -6.43
N LEU A 63 -6.20 -6.62 -6.87
CA LEU A 63 -5.96 -5.43 -7.71
C LEU A 63 -6.61 -5.58 -9.09
N ALA A 64 -6.65 -6.79 -9.64
CA ALA A 64 -7.30 -7.06 -10.92
C ALA A 64 -8.82 -6.84 -10.89
N SER A 65 -9.47 -6.99 -9.73
CA SER A 65 -10.93 -6.84 -9.58
C SER A 65 -11.42 -5.42 -9.27
N LEU A 66 -10.52 -4.45 -9.12
CA LEU A 66 -10.85 -3.10 -8.67
C LEU A 66 -10.78 -2.10 -9.82
N ALA A 67 -11.64 -1.09 -9.80
CA ALA A 67 -11.66 -0.02 -10.78
C ALA A 67 -10.90 1.19 -10.25
N PHE A 68 -9.80 1.58 -10.86
CA PHE A 68 -9.07 2.81 -10.50
C PHE A 68 -8.32 3.41 -11.69
N PRO A 69 -7.95 4.70 -11.64
CA PRO A 69 -7.29 5.37 -12.76
C PRO A 69 -5.99 4.70 -13.21
N THR A 70 -5.71 4.72 -14.51
CA THR A 70 -4.55 4.07 -15.14
C THR A 70 -3.20 4.45 -14.51
N PRO A 71 -2.92 5.72 -14.13
CA PRO A 71 -1.67 6.07 -13.47
C PRO A 71 -1.46 5.28 -12.17
N LEU A 72 -2.50 5.18 -11.34
CA LEU A 72 -2.46 4.41 -10.11
C LEU A 72 -2.31 2.91 -10.38
N LYS A 73 -2.98 2.38 -11.41
CA LYS A 73 -2.82 0.97 -11.83
C LYS A 73 -1.36 0.62 -12.12
N ARG A 74 -0.67 1.47 -12.89
CA ARG A 74 0.75 1.26 -13.24
C ARG A 74 1.63 1.31 -12.00
N ALA A 75 1.42 2.30 -11.13
CA ALA A 75 2.19 2.45 -9.90
C ALA A 75 2.02 1.23 -8.96
N LEU A 76 0.78 0.75 -8.77
CA LEU A 76 0.51 -0.41 -7.91
C LEU A 76 1.04 -1.72 -8.50
N ALA A 77 1.01 -1.88 -9.82
CA ALA A 77 1.61 -3.04 -10.50
C ALA A 77 3.14 -3.07 -10.32
N ALA A 78 3.81 -1.93 -10.49
CA ALA A 78 5.25 -1.80 -10.25
C ALA A 78 5.60 -2.05 -8.78
N ALA A 79 4.84 -1.45 -7.86
CA ALA A 79 5.01 -1.67 -6.42
C ALA A 79 4.93 -3.15 -6.04
N ARG A 80 3.96 -3.90 -6.58
CA ARG A 80 3.83 -5.34 -6.35
C ARG A 80 5.09 -6.10 -6.77
N HIS A 81 5.62 -5.81 -7.97
CA HIS A 81 6.82 -6.47 -8.47
C HIS A 81 8.05 -6.17 -7.60
N HIS A 82 8.22 -4.90 -7.21
CA HIS A 82 9.30 -4.50 -6.31
C HIS A 82 9.20 -5.13 -4.91
N LEU A 83 8.04 -5.61 -4.47
CA LEU A 83 7.88 -6.31 -3.20
C LEU A 83 8.27 -7.79 -3.27
N GLU A 84 8.50 -8.39 -4.45
CA GLU A 84 8.86 -9.81 -4.58
C GLU A 84 10.07 -10.26 -3.74
N PRO A 85 11.17 -9.46 -3.61
CA PRO A 85 12.33 -9.83 -2.81
C PRO A 85 12.05 -10.00 -1.31
N ALA A 86 10.89 -9.54 -0.81
CA ALA A 86 10.49 -9.65 0.60
C ALA A 86 11.47 -9.00 1.60
N THR A 87 12.08 -7.87 1.25
CA THR A 87 13.05 -7.16 2.10
C THR A 87 12.51 -5.83 2.64
N PRO A 88 13.01 -5.36 3.81
CA PRO A 88 12.69 -4.01 4.32
C PRO A 88 13.09 -2.90 3.34
N ALA A 89 14.22 -3.05 2.64
CA ALA A 89 14.67 -2.11 1.61
C ALA A 89 13.69 -1.97 0.46
N ALA A 90 13.18 -3.09 -0.06
CA ALA A 90 12.14 -3.09 -1.07
C ALA A 90 10.86 -2.41 -0.58
N ALA A 91 10.43 -2.69 0.66
CA ALA A 91 9.25 -2.07 1.25
C ALA A 91 9.39 -0.54 1.37
N ALA A 92 10.53 -0.06 1.88
CA ALA A 92 10.79 1.37 2.03
C ALA A 92 10.86 2.11 0.68
N LEU A 93 11.45 1.46 -0.34
CA LEU A 93 11.48 1.99 -1.71
C LEU A 93 10.07 2.10 -2.28
N VAL A 94 9.26 1.05 -2.18
CA VAL A 94 7.88 1.01 -2.68
C VAL A 94 7.02 2.07 -2.01
N LEU A 95 7.08 2.20 -0.68
CA LEU A 95 6.33 3.22 0.05
C LEU A 95 6.74 4.63 -0.38
N SER A 96 8.03 4.87 -0.63
CA SER A 96 8.52 6.17 -1.15
C SER A 96 7.98 6.47 -2.56
N GLN A 97 8.00 5.48 -3.46
CA GLN A 97 7.54 5.63 -4.85
C GLN A 97 6.03 5.85 -4.97
N LEU A 98 5.24 5.37 -3.99
CA LEU A 98 3.78 5.49 -4.02
C LEU A 98 3.26 6.86 -3.55
N VAL A 99 4.08 7.71 -2.92
CA VAL A 99 3.63 9.01 -2.39
C VAL A 99 3.07 9.92 -3.50
N ALA A 100 3.84 10.11 -4.58
CA ALA A 100 3.45 10.96 -5.69
C ALA A 100 2.16 10.47 -6.39
N PRO A 101 2.07 9.22 -6.88
CA PRO A 101 0.86 8.75 -7.55
C PRO A 101 -0.36 8.70 -6.62
N ALA A 102 -0.19 8.43 -5.32
CA ALA A 102 -1.28 8.53 -4.35
C ALA A 102 -1.78 9.97 -4.21
N ARG A 103 -0.87 10.94 -4.11
CA ARG A 103 -1.21 12.36 -4.00
C ARG A 103 -1.94 12.87 -5.24
N GLU A 104 -1.41 12.55 -6.43
CA GLU A 104 -1.93 13.01 -7.71
C GLU A 104 -3.30 12.42 -8.04
N VAL A 105 -3.52 11.14 -7.73
CA VAL A 105 -4.75 10.43 -8.15
C VAL A 105 -5.82 10.42 -7.06
N LEU A 106 -5.44 10.33 -5.79
CA LEU A 106 -6.36 10.12 -4.66
C LEU A 106 -6.48 11.33 -3.73
N GLY A 107 -5.59 12.31 -3.87
CA GLY A 107 -5.56 13.56 -3.11
C GLY A 107 -4.45 13.63 -2.06
N SER A 108 -4.26 14.82 -1.50
CA SER A 108 -3.22 15.12 -0.49
C SER A 108 -3.19 14.14 0.66
N ASP A 109 -4.35 13.84 1.24
CA ASP A 109 -4.45 13.03 2.46
C ASP A 109 -3.95 11.59 2.23
N ALA A 110 -4.19 11.05 1.04
CA ALA A 110 -3.69 9.72 0.67
C ALA A 110 -2.16 9.74 0.50
N GLY A 111 -1.63 10.76 -0.18
CA GLY A 111 -0.19 10.96 -0.31
C GLY A 111 0.51 11.13 1.04
N ASP A 112 -0.08 11.91 1.94
CA ASP A 112 0.47 12.20 3.26
C ASP A 112 0.44 10.95 4.17
N ALA A 113 -0.62 10.13 4.09
CA ALA A 113 -0.67 8.85 4.79
C ALA A 113 0.47 7.92 4.35
N VAL A 114 0.71 7.81 3.04
CA VAL A 114 1.81 6.99 2.49
C VAL A 114 3.17 7.59 2.85
N ALA A 115 3.31 8.92 2.87
CA ALA A 115 4.55 9.59 3.26
C ALA A 115 4.94 9.31 4.73
N VAL A 116 3.96 9.16 5.63
CA VAL A 116 4.22 8.72 7.02
C VAL A 116 4.77 7.30 7.03
N ALA A 117 4.17 6.37 6.26
CA ALA A 117 4.68 5.00 6.16
C ALA A 117 6.09 4.95 5.56
N ALA A 118 6.34 5.71 4.48
CA ALA A 118 7.65 5.78 3.84
C ALA A 118 8.74 6.29 4.79
N ARG A 119 8.45 7.33 5.59
CA ARG A 119 9.39 7.83 6.61
C ARG A 119 9.64 6.79 7.70
N SER A 120 8.60 6.11 8.16
CA SER A 120 8.72 5.07 9.19
C SER A 120 9.55 3.88 8.68
N ALA A 121 9.34 3.46 7.43
CA ALA A 121 10.08 2.36 6.81
C ALA A 121 11.58 2.64 6.68
N ARG A 122 11.97 3.91 6.44
CA ARG A 122 13.38 4.32 6.35
C ARG A 122 14.16 4.17 7.65
N ILE A 123 13.48 4.11 8.80
CA ILE A 123 14.14 3.88 10.11
C ILE A 123 14.72 2.45 10.17
N HIS A 124 14.27 1.55 9.29
CA HIS A 124 14.68 0.15 9.26
C HIS A 124 15.68 -0.19 8.14
N LEU A 125 16.26 0.83 7.50
CA LEU A 125 17.33 0.69 6.50
C LEU A 125 18.68 1.03 7.12
#